data_AF-A0A973FP97-F1
#
_entry.id   AF-A0A973FP97-F1
#
_cell.length_a   1.000
_cell.length_b   1.000
_cell.length_c   1.000
_cell.angle_alpha   90.00
_cell.angle_beta   90.00
_cell.angle_gamma   90.00
#
_symmetry.space_group_name_H-M   'P 1'
#
loop_
_entity.id
_entity.type
_entity.pdbx_description
1 polymer ?
#
loop_
_entity_poly.entity_id
_entity_poly.type
_entity_poly.pdbx_seq_one_letter_code
_entity_poly.pdbx_strand_id
1 'polypeptide(L)'
;MPVDLPISDLVHQLSRVGLRPDERLVHHILAHGDAARAALLPLATDVKMLYQDFPQCFGPLHALRLLGEVPAEAMIRPLFAGLPIPIDDEEDDEAAPNIYSREILQIIGRVGQSALPTLSAVLDDRAVHPLTRVAAASGMAYVATYAPEVRDEVIAAARRRFAEPDQPLEVTRGLAILLAELGDSASYKPIMAAYRVGTIDQDLF
;
A
#
# COMPACT_ATOMS: atom_id res chain seq x y z
N MET A 1 20.20 27.66 21.36
CA MET A 1 20.51 26.32 20.80
C MET A 1 19.19 25.65 20.47
N PRO A 2 19.01 25.08 19.28
CA PRO A 2 17.89 24.17 19.07
C PRO A 2 18.07 22.99 20.04
N VAL A 3 17.02 22.65 20.77
CA VAL A 3 17.01 21.45 21.62
C VAL A 3 16.83 20.27 20.68
N ASP A 4 17.82 19.38 20.59
CA ASP A 4 17.68 18.10 19.90
C ASP A 4 16.66 17.26 20.68
N LEU A 5 15.43 17.21 20.17
CA LEU A 5 14.38 16.38 20.74
C LEU A 5 14.61 14.92 20.35
N PRO A 6 14.38 13.96 21.27
CA PRO A 6 14.33 12.55 20.92
C PRO A 6 13.34 12.26 19.79
N ILE A 7 13.66 11.33 18.89
CA ILE A 7 12.77 10.93 17.78
C ILE A 7 11.39 10.47 18.26
N SER A 8 11.31 9.83 19.44
CA SER A 8 10.04 9.45 20.06
C SER A 8 9.13 10.64 20.32
N ASP A 9 9.71 11.77 20.75
CA ASP A 9 8.96 12.98 21.08
C ASP A 9 8.50 13.68 19.80
N LEU A 10 9.32 13.67 18.74
CA LEU A 10 8.95 14.18 17.42
C LEU A 10 7.81 13.37 16.80
N VAL A 11 7.85 12.04 16.87
CA VAL A 11 6.77 11.17 16.37
C VAL A 11 5.50 11.32 17.21
N HIS A 12 5.63 11.49 18.53
CA HIS A 12 4.49 11.81 19.39
C HIS A 12 3.88 13.20 19.09
N GLN A 13 4.70 14.17 18.66
CA GLN A 13 4.18 15.45 18.14
C GLN A 13 3.43 15.22 16.82
N LEU A 14 4.01 14.44 15.90
CA LEU A 14 3.43 14.12 14.60
C LEU A 14 2.01 13.52 14.72
N SER A 15 1.80 12.62 15.68
CA SER A 15 0.50 11.95 15.89
C SER A 15 -0.63 12.88 16.34
N ARG A 16 -0.31 14.13 16.71
CA ARG A 16 -1.26 15.12 17.21
C ARG A 16 -1.42 16.32 16.27
N VAL A 17 -0.76 16.30 15.11
CA VAL A 17 -0.90 17.36 14.12
C VAL A 17 -2.15 17.12 13.27
N GLY A 18 -2.87 18.21 12.97
CA GLY A 18 -3.99 18.20 12.03
C GLY A 18 -3.57 17.90 10.59
N LEU A 19 -4.33 18.42 9.63
CA LEU A 19 -4.20 18.08 8.20
C LEU A 19 -2.77 18.17 7.63
N ARG A 20 -1.93 19.08 8.12
CA ARG A 20 -0.58 19.32 7.58
C ARG A 20 0.46 19.44 8.71
N PRO A 21 1.43 18.52 8.79
CA PRO A 21 2.62 18.66 9.62
C PRO A 21 3.42 19.90 9.24
N ASP A 22 4.04 20.54 10.24
CA ASP A 22 4.98 21.63 10.00
C ASP A 22 6.25 21.10 9.30
N GLU A 23 6.77 21.84 8.33
CA GLU A 23 7.93 21.43 7.54
C GLU A 23 9.18 21.19 8.41
N ARG A 24 9.37 21.95 9.49
CA ARG A 24 10.52 21.77 10.39
C ARG A 24 10.39 20.47 11.16
N LEU A 25 9.18 20.13 11.61
CA LEU A 25 8.93 18.84 12.28
C LEU A 25 9.26 17.68 11.33
N VAL A 26 8.79 17.74 10.08
CA VAL A 26 9.09 16.73 9.06
C VAL A 26 10.59 16.63 8.82
N HIS A 27 11.27 17.75 8.60
CA HIS A 27 12.71 17.77 8.36
C HIS A 27 13.51 17.19 9.53
N HIS A 28 13.14 17.55 10.77
CA HIS A 28 13.78 17.01 11.96
C HIS A 28 13.58 15.49 12.08
N ILE A 29 12.37 14.99 11.85
CA ILE A 29 12.10 13.55 11.84
C ILE A 29 12.97 12.85 10.80
N LEU A 30 12.95 13.32 9.55
CA LEU A 30 13.68 12.67 8.45
C LEU A 30 15.21 12.73 8.64
N ALA A 31 15.74 13.74 9.32
CA ALA A 31 17.16 13.83 9.66
C ALA A 31 17.66 12.67 10.54
N HIS A 32 16.76 11.95 11.24
CA HIS A 32 17.10 10.75 12.01
C HIS A 32 17.22 9.47 11.15
N GLY A 33 16.94 9.51 9.84
CA GLY A 33 17.14 8.41 8.90
C GLY A 33 16.50 7.09 9.35
N ASP A 34 17.30 6.04 9.51
CA ASP A 34 16.83 4.72 9.93
C ASP A 34 16.12 4.71 11.29
N ALA A 35 16.54 5.58 12.22
CA ALA A 35 15.86 5.72 13.51
C ALA A 35 14.47 6.36 13.36
N ALA A 36 14.30 7.26 12.39
CA ALA A 36 12.99 7.79 12.02
C ALA A 36 12.08 6.67 11.52
N ARG A 37 12.57 5.82 10.61
CA ARG A 37 11.82 4.68 10.08
C ARG A 37 11.33 3.75 11.19
N ALA A 38 12.22 3.38 12.12
CA ALA A 38 11.88 2.52 13.24
C ALA A 38 10.81 3.14 14.16
N ALA A 39 10.83 4.46 14.37
CA ALA A 39 9.87 5.16 15.21
C ALA A 39 8.54 5.46 14.50
N LEU A 40 8.54 5.70 13.19
CA LEU A 40 7.35 5.97 12.38
C LEU A 40 6.53 4.71 12.13
N LEU A 41 7.18 3.55 11.96
CA LEU A 41 6.51 2.31 11.60
C LEU A 41 5.38 1.91 12.56
N PRO A 42 5.57 1.91 13.90
CA PRO A 42 4.47 1.65 14.83
C PRO A 42 3.26 2.56 14.65
N LEU A 43 3.49 3.87 14.46
CA LEU A 43 2.41 4.85 14.26
C LEU A 43 1.70 4.64 12.92
N ALA A 44 2.45 4.36 11.85
CA ALA A 44 1.86 4.07 10.54
C ALA A 44 0.99 2.81 10.58
N THR A 45 1.40 1.79 11.33
CA THR A 45 0.65 0.53 11.45
C THR A 45 -0.48 0.55 12.48
N ASP A 46 -0.65 1.63 13.24
CA ASP A 46 -1.77 1.78 14.18
C ASP A 46 -3.05 2.20 13.46
N VAL A 47 -3.57 1.29 12.63
CA VAL A 47 -4.75 1.52 11.79
C VAL A 47 -6.01 1.84 12.59
N LYS A 48 -6.04 1.53 13.89
CA LYS A 48 -7.17 1.90 14.77
C LYS A 48 -7.25 3.40 15.00
N MET A 49 -6.12 4.10 14.93
CA MET A 49 -6.10 5.55 15.04
C MET A 49 -6.85 6.23 13.89
N LEU A 50 -6.95 5.60 12.71
CA LEU A 50 -7.64 6.16 11.54
C LEU A 50 -9.12 6.49 11.82
N TYR A 51 -9.73 5.85 12.83
CA TYR A 51 -11.14 6.06 13.22
C TYR A 51 -11.30 6.96 14.45
N GLN A 52 -10.23 7.62 14.91
CA GLN A 52 -10.32 8.58 16.01
C GLN A 52 -10.78 9.95 15.51
N ASP A 53 -11.18 10.81 16.44
CA ASP A 53 -11.51 12.19 16.11
C ASP A 53 -10.30 12.97 15.57
N PHE A 54 -10.59 14.11 14.94
CA PHE A 54 -9.54 15.05 14.55
C PHE A 54 -8.82 15.65 15.78
N PRO A 55 -7.49 15.81 15.73
CA PRO A 55 -6.57 15.50 14.62
C PRO A 55 -5.98 14.07 14.61
N GLN A 56 -6.31 13.23 15.58
CA GLN A 56 -5.63 11.96 15.84
C GLN A 56 -5.69 10.97 14.66
N CYS A 57 -6.77 10.98 13.89
CA CYS A 57 -6.90 10.14 12.69
C CYS A 57 -5.83 10.36 11.63
N PHE A 58 -5.17 11.53 11.61
CA PHE A 58 -4.11 11.81 10.67
C PHE A 58 -2.74 11.26 11.08
N GLY A 59 -2.57 10.82 12.33
CA GLY A 59 -1.29 10.31 12.84
C GLY A 59 -0.69 9.20 11.95
N PRO A 60 -1.43 8.11 11.68
CA PRO A 60 -0.96 7.04 10.81
C PRO A 60 -0.70 7.49 9.38
N LEU A 61 -1.52 8.39 8.83
CA LEU A 61 -1.34 8.95 7.48
C LEU A 61 -0.03 9.74 7.36
N HIS A 62 0.25 10.61 8.32
CA HIS A 62 1.49 11.38 8.33
C HIS A 62 2.69 10.46 8.47
N ALA A 63 2.62 9.48 9.38
CA ALA A 63 3.69 8.51 9.55
C ALA A 63 3.94 7.68 8.29
N LEU A 64 2.87 7.22 7.64
CA LEU A 64 2.92 6.47 6.39
C LEU A 64 3.59 7.29 5.28
N ARG A 65 3.20 8.55 5.12
CA ARG A 65 3.81 9.46 4.12
C ARG A 65 5.30 9.67 4.38
N LEU A 66 5.69 9.89 5.63
CA LEU A 66 7.10 10.07 6.01
C LEU A 66 7.92 8.79 5.81
N LEU A 67 7.33 7.59 6.02
CA LEU A 67 7.99 6.33 5.66
C LEU A 67 8.31 6.24 4.16
N GLY A 68 7.47 6.84 3.30
CA GLY A 68 7.72 6.94 1.86
C GLY A 68 8.96 7.75 1.49
N GLU A 69 9.41 8.66 2.36
CA GLU A 69 10.64 9.44 2.18
C GLU A 69 11.90 8.68 2.64
N VAL A 70 11.73 7.61 3.40
CA VAL A 70 12.81 6.72 3.88
C VAL A 70 12.52 5.25 3.55
N PRO A 71 12.30 4.91 2.26
CA PRO A 71 11.82 3.60 1.86
C PRO A 71 12.77 2.47 2.25
N ALA A 72 12.21 1.35 2.72
CA ALA A 72 12.97 0.14 3.01
C ALA A 72 12.11 -1.10 2.78
N GLU A 73 12.73 -2.23 2.43
CA GLU A 73 11.98 -3.48 2.27
C GLU A 73 11.34 -3.94 3.60
N ALA A 74 12.01 -3.69 4.73
CA ALA A 74 11.58 -4.14 6.05
C ALA A 74 10.22 -3.57 6.52
N MET A 75 9.74 -2.46 5.94
CA MET A 75 8.41 -1.91 6.28
C MET A 75 7.25 -2.62 5.57
N ILE A 76 7.51 -3.36 4.48
CA ILE A 76 6.44 -3.89 3.62
C ILE A 76 5.56 -4.88 4.41
N ARG A 77 6.15 -5.90 5.05
CA ARG A 77 5.37 -6.91 5.79
C ARG A 77 4.56 -6.32 6.95
N PRO A 78 5.12 -5.46 7.82
CA PRO A 78 4.34 -4.78 8.85
C PRO A 78 3.16 -3.95 8.29
N LEU A 79 3.36 -3.24 7.17
CA LEU A 79 2.29 -2.46 6.54
C LEU A 79 1.16 -3.35 6.01
N PHE A 80 1.48 -4.51 5.43
CA PHE A 80 0.47 -5.49 4.99
C PHE A 80 -0.27 -6.20 6.14
N ALA A 81 0.35 -6.33 7.31
CA ALA A 81 -0.28 -7.03 8.45
C ALA A 81 -1.55 -6.33 8.96
N GLY A 82 -1.69 -5.02 8.70
CA GLY A 82 -2.89 -4.24 9.03
C GLY A 82 -3.98 -4.26 7.95
N LEU A 83 -3.78 -4.95 6.83
CA LEU A 83 -4.74 -5.00 5.71
C LEU A 83 -5.58 -6.30 5.72
N PRO A 84 -6.83 -6.26 5.21
CA PRO A 84 -7.55 -5.06 4.77
C PRO A 84 -8.00 -4.20 5.96
N ILE A 85 -8.10 -2.89 5.74
CA ILE A 85 -8.67 -1.97 6.72
C ILE A 85 -10.18 -1.90 6.49
N PRO A 86 -11.02 -2.03 7.53
CA PRO A 86 -12.45 -1.81 7.42
C PRO A 86 -12.75 -0.42 6.86
N ILE A 87 -13.52 -0.34 5.79
CA ILE A 87 -14.00 0.93 5.24
C ILE A 87 -15.51 0.87 5.36
N ASP A 88 -16.11 1.95 5.87
CA ASP A 88 -17.55 2.12 5.89
C ASP A 88 -17.97 2.72 4.54
N ASP A 89 -18.88 2.04 3.83
CA ASP A 89 -19.36 2.49 2.52
C ASP A 89 -20.19 3.79 2.61
N GLU A 90 -20.61 4.18 3.82
CA GLU A 90 -21.27 5.47 4.09
C GLU A 90 -20.27 6.61 4.36
N GLU A 91 -18.99 6.31 4.58
CA GLU A 91 -17.96 7.33 4.81
C GLU A 91 -17.52 8.01 3.51
N ASP A 92 -17.11 9.28 3.65
CA ASP A 92 -16.54 10.07 2.54
C ASP A 92 -15.28 9.38 1.97
N ASP A 93 -15.08 9.45 0.65
CA ASP A 93 -13.84 9.03 -0.02
C ASP A 93 -12.60 9.76 0.54
N GLU A 94 -12.80 10.92 1.18
CA GLU A 94 -11.77 11.70 1.87
C GLU A 94 -11.56 11.31 3.34
N ALA A 95 -12.27 10.29 3.85
CA ALA A 95 -12.06 9.75 5.19
C ALA A 95 -10.65 9.14 5.34
N ALA A 96 -10.09 9.22 6.55
CA ALA A 96 -8.72 8.78 6.82
C ALA A 96 -8.45 7.30 6.45
N PRO A 97 -9.36 6.33 6.73
CA PRO A 97 -9.20 4.94 6.27
C PRO A 97 -9.10 4.81 4.74
N ASN A 98 -9.93 5.54 3.99
CA ASN A 98 -9.93 5.56 2.52
C ASN A 98 -8.67 6.17 1.92
N ILE A 99 -8.16 7.25 2.52
CA ILE A 99 -6.87 7.82 2.12
C ILE A 99 -5.73 6.83 2.41
N TYR A 100 -5.73 6.23 3.61
CA TYR A 100 -4.65 5.32 4.02
C TYR A 100 -4.57 4.10 3.11
N SER A 101 -5.70 3.47 2.80
CA SER A 101 -5.77 2.26 1.96
C SER A 101 -5.24 2.49 0.54
N ARG A 102 -5.39 3.70 -0.01
CA ARG A 102 -4.85 4.10 -1.31
C ARG A 102 -3.37 4.47 -1.25
N GLU A 103 -2.97 5.21 -0.22
CA GLU A 103 -1.59 5.70 -0.11
C GLU A 103 -0.59 4.62 0.28
N ILE A 104 -0.99 3.62 1.09
CA ILE A 104 -0.07 2.58 1.55
C ILE A 104 0.59 1.83 0.39
N LEU A 105 -0.14 1.60 -0.70
CA LEU A 105 0.36 0.88 -1.88
C LEU A 105 1.32 1.74 -2.70
N GLN A 106 1.06 3.04 -2.81
CA GLN A 106 1.98 3.99 -3.44
C GLN A 106 3.30 4.07 -2.66
N ILE A 107 3.22 4.10 -1.33
CA ILE A 107 4.36 4.17 -0.43
C ILE A 107 5.21 2.89 -0.50
N ILE A 108 4.57 1.72 -0.55
CA ILE A 108 5.26 0.46 -0.82
C ILE A 108 5.90 0.47 -2.22
N GLY A 109 5.21 1.02 -3.22
CA GLY A 109 5.74 1.17 -4.57
C GLY A 109 7.06 1.94 -4.65
N ARG A 110 7.25 2.97 -3.81
CA ARG A 110 8.48 3.77 -3.73
C ARG A 110 9.70 3.00 -3.25
N VAL A 111 9.53 1.82 -2.64
CA VAL A 111 10.65 0.90 -2.36
C VAL A 111 11.28 0.39 -3.65
N GLY A 112 10.54 0.40 -4.77
CA GLY A 112 11.06 0.02 -6.08
C GLY A 112 11.24 -1.49 -6.25
N GLN A 113 12.13 -1.88 -7.17
CA GLN A 113 12.33 -3.27 -7.58
C GLN A 113 12.54 -4.25 -6.40
N SER A 114 13.23 -3.84 -5.33
CA SER A 114 13.48 -4.70 -4.17
C SER A 114 12.21 -5.10 -3.41
N ALA A 115 11.07 -4.44 -3.64
CA ALA A 115 9.79 -4.84 -3.06
C ALA A 115 9.19 -6.09 -3.71
N LEU A 116 9.54 -6.39 -4.97
CA LEU A 116 8.88 -7.45 -5.75
C LEU A 116 8.94 -8.85 -5.11
N PRO A 117 10.05 -9.31 -4.51
CA PRO A 117 10.07 -10.62 -3.85
C PRO A 117 9.07 -10.70 -2.69
N THR A 118 9.02 -9.65 -1.86
CA THR A 118 8.08 -9.60 -0.72
C THR A 118 6.64 -9.49 -1.19
N LEU A 119 6.34 -8.66 -2.19
CA LEU A 119 4.99 -8.54 -2.77
C LEU A 119 4.52 -9.85 -3.42
N SER A 120 5.40 -10.51 -4.16
CA SER A 120 5.12 -11.83 -4.74
C SER A 120 4.80 -12.86 -3.66
N ALA A 121 5.59 -12.89 -2.59
CA ALA A 121 5.35 -13.79 -1.47
C ALA A 121 3.98 -13.55 -0.79
N VAL A 122 3.56 -12.29 -0.64
CA VAL A 122 2.22 -11.97 -0.09
C VAL A 122 1.11 -12.39 -1.05
N LEU A 123 1.27 -12.13 -2.35
CA LEU A 123 0.29 -12.49 -3.39
C LEU A 123 0.11 -14.01 -3.52
N ASP A 124 1.18 -14.78 -3.33
CA ASP A 124 1.20 -16.24 -3.49
C ASP A 124 0.77 -17.00 -2.23
N ASP A 125 0.76 -16.34 -1.07
CA ASP A 125 0.40 -16.97 0.20
C ASP A 125 -1.12 -17.14 0.33
N ARG A 126 -1.59 -18.39 0.18
CA ARG A 126 -3.02 -18.74 0.29
C ARG A 126 -3.57 -18.63 1.71
N ALA A 127 -2.72 -18.49 2.74
CA ALA A 127 -3.15 -18.21 4.11
C ALA A 127 -3.45 -16.71 4.35
N VAL A 128 -2.97 -15.83 3.46
CA VAL A 128 -3.25 -14.39 3.52
C VAL A 128 -4.64 -14.10 2.96
N HIS A 129 -5.34 -13.16 3.61
CA HIS A 129 -6.67 -12.73 3.18
C HIS A 129 -6.70 -12.31 1.69
N PRO A 130 -7.71 -12.72 0.89
CA PRO A 130 -7.75 -12.41 -0.54
C PRO A 130 -7.56 -10.94 -0.88
N LEU A 131 -8.19 -10.01 -0.13
CA LEU A 131 -8.01 -8.57 -0.36
C LEU A 131 -6.59 -8.07 -0.08
N THR A 132 -5.87 -8.69 0.86
CA THR A 132 -4.46 -8.37 1.14
C THR A 132 -3.57 -8.86 0.00
N ARG A 133 -3.92 -10.00 -0.63
CA ARG A 133 -3.27 -10.49 -1.86
C ARG A 133 -3.55 -9.55 -3.04
N VAL A 134 -4.78 -9.04 -3.19
CA VAL A 134 -5.13 -8.00 -4.18
C VAL A 134 -4.32 -6.72 -3.97
N ALA A 135 -4.17 -6.29 -2.71
CA ALA A 135 -3.32 -5.15 -2.36
C ALA A 135 -1.85 -5.39 -2.76
N ALA A 136 -1.34 -6.62 -2.61
CA ALA A 136 0.00 -6.97 -3.06
C ALA A 136 0.14 -6.88 -4.59
N ALA A 137 -0.85 -7.36 -5.35
CA ALA A 137 -0.88 -7.18 -6.80
C ALA A 137 -0.89 -5.69 -7.18
N SER A 138 -1.77 -4.89 -6.57
CA SER A 138 -1.83 -3.44 -6.81
C SER A 138 -0.51 -2.74 -6.43
N GLY A 139 0.15 -3.17 -5.34
CA GLY A 139 1.48 -2.71 -4.97
C GLY A 139 2.54 -3.01 -6.04
N MET A 140 2.47 -4.15 -6.72
CA MET A 140 3.39 -4.46 -7.84
C MET A 140 3.17 -3.52 -9.04
N ALA A 141 1.95 -3.06 -9.30
CA ALA A 141 1.68 -2.06 -10.33
C ALA A 141 2.34 -0.70 -9.99
N TYR A 142 2.27 -0.28 -8.73
CA TYR A 142 2.99 0.90 -8.26
C TYR A 142 4.51 0.73 -8.33
N VAL A 143 5.05 -0.45 -7.97
CA VAL A 143 6.48 -0.74 -8.16
C VAL A 143 6.88 -0.59 -9.62
N ALA A 144 6.12 -1.15 -10.57
CA ALA A 144 6.39 -1.00 -12.00
C ALA A 144 6.23 0.45 -12.51
N THR A 145 5.51 1.30 -11.78
CA THR A 145 5.40 2.74 -12.08
C THR A 145 6.64 3.50 -11.60
N TYR A 146 7.15 3.20 -10.40
CA TYR A 146 8.34 3.85 -9.84
C TYR A 146 9.67 3.26 -10.33
N ALA A 147 9.68 2.00 -10.76
CA ALA A 147 10.80 1.27 -11.35
C ALA A 147 10.37 0.64 -12.70
N PRO A 148 10.28 1.44 -13.79
CA PRO A 148 9.78 0.96 -15.09
C PRO A 148 10.55 -0.23 -15.69
N GLU A 149 11.81 -0.42 -15.29
CA GLU A 149 12.67 -1.52 -15.72
C GLU A 149 12.12 -2.90 -15.34
N VAL A 150 11.30 -3.00 -14.29
CA VAL A 150 10.68 -4.28 -13.88
C VAL A 150 9.28 -4.50 -14.47
N ARG A 151 8.76 -3.55 -15.26
CA ARG A 151 7.38 -3.60 -15.77
C ARG A 151 7.07 -4.91 -16.51
N ASP A 152 7.97 -5.34 -17.40
CA ASP A 152 7.74 -6.55 -18.19
C ASP A 152 7.82 -7.83 -17.34
N GLU A 153 8.66 -7.84 -16.30
CA GLU A 153 8.72 -8.92 -15.32
C GLU A 153 7.40 -9.02 -14.55
N VAL A 154 6.88 -7.89 -14.06
CA VAL A 154 5.61 -7.81 -13.34
C VAL A 154 4.45 -8.29 -14.22
N ILE A 155 4.37 -7.84 -15.48
CA ILE A 155 3.34 -8.30 -16.44
C ILE A 155 3.44 -9.81 -16.66
N ALA A 156 4.63 -10.33 -16.93
CA ALA A 156 4.82 -11.76 -17.15
C ALA A 156 4.40 -12.58 -15.93
N ALA A 157 4.73 -12.10 -14.73
CA ALA A 157 4.39 -12.77 -13.49
C ALA A 157 2.88 -12.70 -13.20
N ALA A 158 2.22 -11.58 -13.47
CA ALA A 158 0.78 -11.41 -13.30
C ALA A 158 -0.01 -12.27 -14.29
N ARG A 159 0.42 -12.36 -15.57
CA ARG A 159 -0.19 -13.26 -16.56
C ARG A 159 -0.17 -14.71 -16.13
N ARG A 160 0.96 -15.18 -15.59
CA ARG A 160 1.08 -16.56 -15.09
C ARG A 160 0.04 -16.83 -14.00
N ARG A 161 -0.03 -15.95 -13.00
CA ARG A 161 -0.97 -16.05 -11.88
C ARG A 161 -2.42 -15.92 -12.31
N PHE A 162 -2.71 -15.07 -13.29
CA PHE A 162 -4.06 -14.90 -13.84
C PHE A 162 -4.56 -16.17 -14.53
N ALA A 163 -3.65 -16.96 -15.11
CA ALA A 163 -3.97 -18.23 -15.75
C ALA A 163 -4.03 -19.42 -14.76
N GLU A 164 -3.73 -19.21 -13.47
CA GLU A 164 -3.78 -20.28 -12.48
C GLU A 164 -5.23 -20.70 -12.18
N PRO A 165 -5.52 -22.01 -12.15
CA PRO A 165 -6.83 -22.49 -11.73
C PRO A 165 -7.03 -22.27 -10.23
N ASP A 166 -8.30 -22.22 -9.81
CA ASP A 166 -8.72 -22.15 -8.40
C ASP A 166 -8.16 -20.95 -7.63
N GLN A 167 -7.93 -19.85 -8.34
CA GLN A 167 -7.60 -18.57 -7.74
C GLN A 167 -8.90 -17.90 -7.25
N PRO A 168 -8.93 -17.29 -6.04
CA PRO A 168 -10.10 -16.56 -5.57
C PRO A 168 -10.49 -15.45 -6.54
N LEU A 169 -11.80 -15.21 -6.69
CA LEU A 169 -12.35 -14.24 -7.65
C LEU A 169 -11.75 -12.85 -7.46
N GLU A 170 -11.57 -12.42 -6.22
CA GLU A 170 -11.00 -11.13 -5.86
C GLU A 170 -9.56 -11.01 -6.36
N VAL A 171 -8.76 -12.07 -6.19
CA VAL A 171 -7.36 -12.06 -6.62
C VAL A 171 -7.25 -12.12 -8.14
N THR A 172 -8.11 -12.90 -8.81
CA THR A 172 -8.21 -12.91 -10.27
C THR A 172 -8.58 -11.52 -10.82
N ARG A 173 -9.54 -10.83 -10.18
CA ARG A 173 -9.89 -9.44 -10.49
C ARG A 173 -8.71 -8.50 -10.28
N GLY A 174 -8.02 -8.58 -9.14
CA GLY A 174 -6.85 -7.76 -8.84
C GLY A 174 -5.71 -7.93 -9.86
N LEU A 175 -5.47 -9.16 -10.32
CA LEU A 175 -4.51 -9.45 -11.38
C LEU A 175 -4.94 -8.87 -12.74
N ALA A 176 -6.24 -8.94 -13.07
CA ALA A 176 -6.76 -8.31 -14.28
C ALA A 176 -6.61 -6.79 -14.26
N ILE A 177 -6.88 -6.14 -13.11
CA ILE A 177 -6.68 -4.70 -12.91
C ILE A 177 -5.21 -4.34 -13.08
N LEU A 178 -4.28 -5.04 -12.42
CA LEU A 178 -2.84 -4.83 -12.59
C LEU A 178 -2.44 -4.89 -14.08
N LEU A 179 -2.89 -5.92 -14.80
CA LEU A 179 -2.57 -6.09 -16.21
C LEU A 179 -3.12 -4.95 -17.07
N ALA A 180 -4.32 -4.47 -16.76
CA ALA A 180 -4.94 -3.33 -17.43
C ALA A 180 -4.22 -2.01 -17.12
N GLU A 181 -3.88 -1.74 -15.85
CA GLU A 181 -3.14 -0.56 -15.40
C GLU A 181 -1.76 -0.47 -16.05
N LEU A 182 -1.09 -1.62 -16.21
CA LEU A 182 0.18 -1.68 -16.92
C LEU A 182 0.01 -1.65 -18.44
N GLY A 183 -1.21 -1.62 -18.97
CA GLY A 183 -1.46 -1.50 -20.42
C GLY A 183 -1.13 -2.76 -21.21
N ASP A 184 -1.28 -3.94 -20.61
CA ASP A 184 -1.01 -5.20 -21.29
C ASP A 184 -2.12 -5.62 -22.26
N SER A 185 -1.97 -5.28 -23.53
CA SER A 185 -2.93 -5.65 -24.59
C SER A 185 -3.05 -7.16 -24.82
N ALA A 186 -2.04 -7.97 -24.49
CA ALA A 186 -2.11 -9.41 -24.75
C ALA A 186 -3.07 -10.13 -23.78
N SER A 187 -3.27 -9.56 -22.59
CA SER A 187 -4.19 -10.10 -21.58
C SER A 187 -5.64 -9.72 -21.82
N TYR A 188 -5.94 -8.81 -22.75
CA TYR A 188 -7.30 -8.37 -23.03
C TYR A 188 -8.24 -9.54 -23.35
N LYS A 189 -7.87 -10.42 -24.29
CA LYS A 189 -8.71 -11.56 -24.68
C LYS A 189 -8.94 -12.54 -23.51
N PRO A 190 -7.91 -12.98 -22.77
CA PRO A 190 -8.09 -13.77 -21.55
C PRO A 190 -8.99 -13.12 -20.50
N ILE A 191 -8.79 -11.83 -20.20
CA ILE A 191 -9.60 -11.09 -19.22
C ILE A 191 -11.07 -11.04 -19.65
N MET A 192 -11.35 -10.71 -20.91
CA MET A 192 -12.72 -10.69 -21.43
C MET A 192 -13.36 -12.08 -21.46
N ALA A 193 -12.58 -13.15 -21.66
CA ALA A 193 -13.09 -14.51 -21.55
C ALA A 193 -13.50 -14.82 -20.09
N ALA A 194 -12.67 -14.43 -19.12
CA ALA A 194 -12.94 -14.61 -17.69
C ALA A 194 -14.21 -13.86 -17.24
N TYR A 195 -14.43 -12.63 -17.71
CA TYR A 195 -15.69 -11.90 -17.47
C TYR A 195 -16.92 -12.64 -18.02
N ARG A 196 -16.83 -13.25 -19.20
CA ARG A 196 -17.97 -13.96 -19.81
C ARG A 196 -18.37 -15.22 -19.06
N VAL A 197 -17.42 -15.88 -18.39
CA VAL A 197 -17.67 -17.11 -17.64
C VAL A 197 -17.83 -16.87 -16.13
N GLY A 198 -17.84 -15.61 -15.69
CA GLY A 198 -18.08 -15.24 -14.29
C GLY A 198 -16.91 -15.53 -13.35
N THR A 199 -15.69 -15.73 -13.86
CA THR A 199 -14.48 -15.89 -13.03
C THR A 199 -13.84 -14.55 -12.68
N ILE A 200 -14.42 -13.45 -13.17
CA ILE A 200 -14.23 -12.07 -12.70
C ILE A 200 -15.64 -11.47 -12.63
N ASP A 201 -15.94 -10.79 -11.51
CA ASP A 201 -17.25 -10.18 -11.30
C ASP A 201 -17.52 -9.03 -12.29
N GLN A 202 -18.76 -8.92 -12.77
CA GLN A 202 -19.18 -7.89 -13.73
C GLN A 202 -19.70 -6.62 -13.05
N ASP A 203 -20.08 -6.71 -11.78
CA ASP A 203 -20.59 -5.59 -11.01
C ASP A 203 -19.46 -4.84 -10.28
N LEU A 204 -19.60 -3.51 -10.25
CA LEU A 204 -18.77 -2.47 -9.60
C LEU A 204 -17.69 -1.78 -10.46
N PHE A 205 -18.15 -0.75 -11.18
CA PHE A 205 -17.83 0.63 -10.81
C PHE A 205 -18.87 1.13 -9.80
#